data_AF-A0A5C7BCT1-F1
#
_entry.id   AF-A0A5C7BCT1-F1
#
_cell.length_a   1.000
_cell.length_b   1.000
_cell.length_c   1.000
_cell.angle_alpha   90.00
_cell.angle_beta   90.00
_cell.angle_gamma   90.00
#
_symmetry.space_group_name_H-M   'P 1'
#
loop_
_entity.id
_entity.type
_entity.pdbx_description
1 polymer ?
#
loop_
_entity_poly.entity_id
_entity_poly.type
_entity_poly.pdbx_seq_one_letter_code
_entity_poly.pdbx_strand_id
1 'polypeptide(L)'
;MSNSNVNAYSRETPLGIVQTNKIVQVYNERNTKYTFKVTDPTNSNSVINLVVVDMSGDIIEYFIQYIFDPNISVPRLSSGAIDMSRFTGGMTFYDMEGIIIGNFVLNDGDLVDFDGEIDPCPEDEVVEEEEDDTDDSSNSTSGGGGSNQTSDPNNNNSSDTGSSDSSGGGGGYIDNPDEPCGMDWSYGACGCPTGPNDGHAITGNDCCNGNPLVVTNTCTGQTWSSAARIIEGGTSPCDGDVGVLIEIEEDNDCLSGFNCRSGEFLDENCECQIDLTDPCANRDLLNYQVSSEILSTLESRQQPNSAVQSSQMVDSFTLETINDGWGDVNQDKFSIKINQLPDGYTPFQLFDEIRMNFANMVVGGDMAYISDVNLEPYSDDDGVLWDSDNPEGAAMDFDTILDTSTVYCVEYNVEEMYWIFATVTSYDHQGHFVAGLRQFGLEPNGSGGYSFYVRAADRLGGVIDYGFNAMSFDYEVLFTQAGHPTWKNLMNNTMSFVRNQGGDVEEFDSNKTYGTRHPFDEDDCQDEN
;
A
#
# COMPACT_ATOMS: atom_id res chain seq x y z
N MET A 1 33.17 -12.31 16.75
CA MET A 1 33.65 -12.61 15.38
C MET A 1 35.13 -12.23 15.33
N SER A 2 36.05 -13.06 14.84
CA SER A 2 37.48 -12.70 14.83
C SER A 2 37.81 -11.83 13.61
N ASN A 3 38.31 -10.62 13.87
CA ASN A 3 38.49 -9.53 12.91
C ASN A 3 39.70 -9.74 11.98
N SER A 4 39.63 -10.70 11.05
CA SER A 4 40.70 -10.93 10.07
C SER A 4 40.15 -11.09 8.67
N ASN A 5 40.38 -10.05 7.84
CA ASN A 5 40.01 -9.85 6.43
C ASN A 5 38.70 -9.07 6.21
N VAL A 6 38.66 -7.80 6.65
CA VAL A 6 37.77 -6.80 6.05
C VAL A 6 38.51 -6.20 4.87
N ASN A 7 38.00 -6.39 3.65
CA ASN A 7 38.55 -5.73 2.46
C ASN A 7 38.31 -4.22 2.62
N ALA A 8 39.38 -3.42 2.57
CA ALA A 8 39.25 -1.98 2.49
C ALA A 8 38.56 -1.61 1.17
N TYR A 9 37.41 -0.96 1.23
CA TYR A 9 36.77 -0.36 0.06
C TYR A 9 37.57 0.91 -0.27
N SER A 10 38.22 0.96 -1.44
CA SER A 10 38.80 2.23 -1.92
C SER A 10 37.74 3.03 -2.67
N ARG A 11 37.97 4.34 -2.89
CA ARG A 11 37.18 5.18 -3.82
C ARG A 11 36.94 4.58 -5.22
N GLU A 12 37.79 3.63 -5.65
CA GLU A 12 37.64 2.94 -6.93
C GLU A 12 36.81 1.64 -6.84
N THR A 13 36.46 1.20 -5.63
CA THR A 13 35.64 0.02 -5.40
C THR A 13 34.18 0.40 -5.56
N PRO A 14 33.45 -0.16 -6.54
CA PRO A 14 32.03 0.13 -6.70
C PRO A 14 31.29 -0.30 -5.43
N LEU A 15 30.85 0.66 -4.62
CA LEU A 15 30.09 0.40 -3.38
C LEU A 15 28.66 -0.08 -3.64
N GLY A 16 28.23 -0.03 -4.91
CA GLY A 16 26.90 -0.45 -5.34
C GLY A 16 26.18 0.62 -6.15
N ILE A 17 24.88 0.43 -6.33
CA ILE A 17 23.99 1.40 -6.98
C ILE A 17 23.25 2.17 -5.89
N VAL A 18 23.38 3.51 -5.89
CA VAL A 18 22.63 4.39 -4.99
C VAL A 18 21.18 4.48 -5.45
N GLN A 19 20.24 4.08 -4.61
CA GLN A 19 18.80 4.15 -4.88
C GLN A 19 18.26 5.52 -4.48
N THR A 20 18.09 6.41 -5.45
CA THR A 20 17.72 7.82 -5.23
C THR A 20 16.23 8.04 -5.03
N ASN A 21 15.41 7.06 -5.39
CA ASN A 21 13.97 7.03 -5.11
C ASN A 21 13.64 6.68 -3.65
N LYS A 22 14.64 6.27 -2.86
CA LYS A 22 14.50 5.97 -1.44
C LYS A 22 15.40 6.91 -0.64
N ILE A 23 14.78 7.93 -0.05
CA ILE A 23 15.48 8.95 0.73
C ILE A 23 14.76 9.17 2.07
N VAL A 24 15.53 9.19 3.16
CA VAL A 24 15.06 9.75 4.44
C VAL A 24 15.76 11.08 4.63
N GLN A 25 14.98 12.11 4.87
CA GLN A 25 15.47 13.45 5.13
C GLN A 25 15.15 13.83 6.59
N VAL A 26 16.20 14.09 7.36
CA VAL A 26 16.07 14.58 8.73
C VAL A 26 16.54 16.03 8.78
N TYR A 27 15.66 16.90 9.24
CA TYR A 27 15.97 18.32 9.46
C TYR A 27 16.37 18.53 10.91
N ASN A 28 17.55 19.09 11.12
CA ASN A 28 17.95 19.69 12.39
C ASN A 28 17.99 21.22 12.23
N GLU A 29 17.99 21.98 13.32
CA GLU A 29 18.11 23.44 13.31
C GLU A 29 19.37 23.96 12.59
N ARG A 30 20.35 23.08 12.34
CA ARG A 30 21.70 23.44 11.84
C ARG A 30 22.13 22.73 10.56
N ASN A 31 21.53 21.59 10.24
CA ASN A 31 21.91 20.76 9.09
C ASN A 31 20.70 20.00 8.55
N THR A 32 20.83 19.52 7.32
CA THR A 32 19.90 18.56 6.71
C THR A 32 20.65 17.28 6.43
N LYS A 33 20.21 16.17 7.01
CA LYS A 33 20.79 14.85 6.77
C LYS A 33 19.93 14.10 5.75
N TYR A 34 20.55 13.64 4.68
CA TYR A 34 19.95 12.77 3.67
C TYR A 34 20.57 11.39 3.77
N THR A 35 19.75 10.36 3.86
CA THR A 35 20.23 8.98 3.83
C THR A 35 19.71 8.30 2.58
N PHE A 36 20.60 7.61 1.87
CA PHE A 36 20.35 6.86 0.66
C PHE A 36 20.72 5.39 0.85
N LYS A 37 19.91 4.47 0.29
CA LYS A 37 20.26 3.05 0.22
C LYS A 37 21.30 2.83 -0.88
N VAL A 38 22.35 2.07 -0.57
CA VAL A 38 23.35 1.62 -1.53
C VAL A 38 23.24 0.11 -1.67
N THR A 39 22.94 -0.35 -2.89
CA THR A 39 22.76 -1.77 -3.18
C THR A 39 24.07 -2.37 -3.67
N ASP A 40 24.73 -3.19 -2.84
CA ASP A 40 25.90 -3.98 -3.25
C ASP A 40 25.43 -5.35 -3.79
N PRO A 41 25.48 -5.58 -5.12
CA PRO A 41 25.03 -6.84 -5.71
C PRO A 41 25.94 -8.03 -5.35
N THR A 42 27.10 -7.78 -4.72
CA THR A 42 28.07 -8.82 -4.39
C THR A 42 27.93 -9.35 -2.97
N ASN A 43 27.15 -8.67 -2.11
CA ASN A 43 26.98 -9.06 -0.70
C ASN A 43 25.54 -8.89 -0.19
N SER A 44 24.73 -9.93 -0.36
CA SER A 44 23.34 -9.98 0.10
C SER A 44 23.18 -9.96 1.64
N ASN A 45 24.26 -10.16 2.40
CA ASN A 45 24.21 -10.21 3.86
C ASN A 45 24.61 -8.86 4.50
N SER A 46 24.67 -7.79 3.70
CA SER A 46 24.94 -6.46 4.20
C SER A 46 24.03 -5.41 3.58
N VAL A 47 23.68 -4.40 4.37
CA VAL A 47 22.99 -3.19 3.90
C VAL A 47 23.96 -2.04 4.05
N ILE A 48 24.13 -1.24 3.00
CA ILE A 48 24.99 -0.04 3.03
C ILE A 48 24.09 1.19 2.90
N ASN A 49 24.30 2.15 3.78
CA ASN A 49 23.67 3.46 3.74
C ASN A 49 24.72 4.53 3.43
N LEU A 50 24.44 5.38 2.45
CA LEU A 50 25.17 6.63 2.21
C LEU A 50 24.45 7.74 2.95
N VAL A 51 25.15 8.43 3.85
CA VAL A 51 24.64 9.59 4.57
C VAL A 51 25.33 10.84 4.04
N VAL A 52 24.52 11.82 3.63
CA VAL A 52 24.95 13.13 3.14
C VAL A 52 24.42 14.19 4.11
N VAL A 53 25.32 14.94 4.73
CA VAL A 53 24.98 16.01 5.66
C VAL A 53 25.23 17.35 4.98
N ASP A 54 24.17 18.10 4.72
CA ASP A 54 24.20 19.45 4.17
C ASP A 54 24.18 20.49 5.30
N MET A 55 25.24 21.30 5.36
CA MET A 55 25.53 22.27 6.41
C MET A 55 25.52 23.72 5.88
N SER A 56 24.56 24.07 5.03
CA SER A 56 24.42 25.45 4.51
C SER A 56 25.68 26.01 3.85
N GLY A 57 26.38 25.18 3.07
CA GLY A 57 27.62 25.57 2.37
C GLY A 57 28.60 24.42 2.19
N ASP A 58 28.60 23.49 3.14
CA ASP A 58 29.46 22.31 3.14
C ASP A 58 28.63 21.03 3.10
N ILE A 59 29.18 19.99 2.48
CA ILE A 59 28.58 18.67 2.35
C ILE A 59 29.57 17.65 2.94
N ILE A 60 29.13 16.91 3.96
CA ILE A 60 29.88 15.78 4.52
C ILE A 60 29.21 14.49 4.06
N GLU A 61 30.01 13.53 3.62
CA GLU A 61 29.56 12.23 3.15
C GLU A 61 30.22 11.12 3.95
N TYR A 62 29.45 10.11 4.34
CA TYR A 62 30.00 8.90 4.96
C TYR A 62 29.09 7.71 4.72
N PHE A 63 29.64 6.51 4.91
CA PHE A 63 28.92 5.27 4.71
C PHE A 63 28.77 4.50 6.01
N ILE A 64 27.61 3.88 6.19
CA ILE A 64 27.36 2.92 7.27
C ILE A 64 27.01 1.57 6.65
N GLN A 65 27.83 0.56 6.88
CA GLN A 65 27.55 -0.82 6.51
C GLN A 65 27.03 -1.60 7.71
N TYR A 66 25.86 -2.21 7.56
CA TYR A 66 25.28 -3.16 8.50
C TYR A 66 25.58 -4.58 8.04
N ILE A 67 26.19 -5.40 8.90
CA ILE A 67 26.56 -6.79 8.62
C ILE A 67 25.80 -7.68 9.61
N PHE A 68 24.86 -8.49 9.12
CA PHE A 68 24.03 -9.34 9.98
C PHE A 68 24.77 -10.60 10.43
N ASP A 69 24.51 -11.09 11.65
CA ASP A 69 24.96 -12.43 12.03
C ASP A 69 24.18 -13.48 11.20
N PRO A 70 24.86 -14.30 10.37
CA PRO A 70 24.18 -15.25 9.49
C PRO A 70 23.46 -16.39 10.23
N ASN A 71 23.68 -16.54 11.54
CA ASN A 71 23.05 -17.57 12.35
C ASN A 71 21.76 -17.08 13.05
N ILE A 72 21.43 -15.79 12.92
CA ILE A 72 20.26 -15.17 13.55
C ILE A 72 19.39 -14.58 12.44
N SER A 73 18.09 -14.83 12.50
CA SER A 73 17.14 -14.19 11.59
C SER A 73 17.17 -12.68 11.80
N VAL A 74 17.23 -11.91 10.71
CA VAL A 74 17.22 -10.44 10.77
C VAL A 74 15.98 -9.98 11.55
N PRO A 75 16.16 -9.27 12.69
CA PRO A 75 15.04 -8.85 13.52
C PRO A 75 14.30 -7.72 12.82
N ARG A 76 13.00 -7.90 12.56
CA ARG A 76 12.14 -6.91 11.92
C ARG A 76 10.97 -6.52 12.83
N LEU A 77 10.55 -5.26 12.74
CA LEU A 77 9.28 -4.75 13.26
C LEU A 77 8.13 -5.21 12.36
N SER A 78 6.89 -5.01 12.80
CA SER A 78 5.70 -5.31 11.99
C SER A 78 5.65 -4.52 10.67
N SER A 79 6.35 -3.39 10.59
CA SER A 79 6.47 -2.54 9.40
C SER A 79 7.60 -2.93 8.45
N GLY A 80 8.17 -4.13 8.58
CA GLY A 80 9.31 -4.60 7.77
C GLY A 80 10.68 -4.01 8.11
N ALA A 81 10.70 -2.85 8.79
CA ALA A 81 11.93 -2.16 9.23
C ALA A 81 12.76 -3.02 10.20
N ILE A 82 14.08 -2.88 10.15
CA ILE A 82 14.97 -3.59 11.08
C ILE A 82 14.77 -3.06 12.51
N ASP A 83 14.52 -3.99 13.42
CA ASP A 83 14.41 -3.69 14.83
C ASP A 83 15.80 -3.59 15.45
N MET A 84 16.35 -2.37 15.46
CA MET A 84 17.67 -2.09 16.03
C MET A 84 17.78 -2.45 17.52
N SER A 85 16.65 -2.52 18.25
CA SER A 85 16.65 -2.96 19.65
C SER A 85 16.91 -4.46 19.82
N ARG A 86 16.81 -5.23 18.74
CA ARG A 86 17.13 -6.67 18.70
C ARG A 86 18.26 -7.01 17.73
N PHE A 87 18.88 -6.00 17.12
CA PHE A 87 19.90 -6.19 16.09
C PHE A 87 21.12 -6.92 16.66
N THR A 88 21.54 -7.99 15.98
CA THR A 88 22.76 -8.73 16.29
C THR A 88 23.64 -8.81 15.04
N GLY A 89 24.82 -8.20 15.10
CA GLY A 89 25.68 -8.03 13.94
C GLY A 89 26.78 -7.00 14.14
N GLY A 90 27.46 -6.67 13.04
CA GLY A 90 28.45 -5.60 12.98
C GLY A 90 27.89 -4.34 12.31
N MET A 91 28.31 -3.16 12.75
CA MET A 91 28.16 -1.91 12.01
C MET A 91 29.54 -1.35 11.72
N THR A 92 29.84 -1.04 10.46
CA THR A 92 31.12 -0.46 10.05
C THR A 92 30.88 0.92 9.46
N PHE A 93 31.67 1.88 9.92
CA PHE A 93 31.61 3.28 9.51
C PHE A 93 32.80 3.57 8.60
N TYR A 94 32.53 4.21 7.47
CA TYR A 94 33.54 4.62 6.51
C TYR A 94 33.47 6.12 6.26
N ASP A 95 34.63 6.76 6.15
CA ASP A 95 34.72 8.13 5.66
C ASP A 95 34.43 8.22 4.14
N MET A 96 34.51 9.44 3.60
CA MET A 96 34.32 9.73 2.17
C MET A 96 35.43 9.18 1.25
N GLU A 97 36.51 8.65 1.81
CA GLU A 97 37.58 7.93 1.11
C GLU A 97 37.37 6.42 1.10
N GLY A 98 36.37 5.91 1.84
CA GLY A 98 36.09 4.49 2.03
C GLY A 98 36.98 3.85 3.11
N ILE A 99 37.67 4.65 3.92
CA ILE A 99 38.51 4.18 5.01
C ILE A 99 37.61 3.91 6.22
N ILE A 100 37.82 2.74 6.86
CA ILE A 100 37.10 2.38 8.08
C ILE A 100 37.54 3.33 9.19
N ILE A 101 36.60 4.12 9.69
CA ILE A 101 36.80 5.00 10.84
C ILE A 101 36.31 4.37 12.12
N GLY A 102 35.31 3.47 12.08
CA GLY A 102 34.74 2.84 13.27
C GLY A 102 34.05 1.51 13.01
N ASN A 103 33.99 0.65 14.03
CA ASN A 103 33.32 -0.65 14.01
C ASN A 103 32.56 -0.90 15.32
N PHE A 104 31.30 -1.27 15.23
CA PHE A 104 30.48 -1.70 16.36
C PHE A 104 30.15 -3.18 16.20
N VAL A 105 30.08 -3.90 17.31
CA VAL A 105 29.44 -5.21 17.38
C VAL A 105 28.27 -5.10 18.36
N LEU A 106 27.07 -5.40 17.87
CA LEU A 106 25.85 -5.41 18.67
C LEU A 106 25.34 -6.84 18.86
N ASN A 107 24.75 -7.11 20.02
CA ASN A 107 24.06 -8.36 20.33
C ASN A 107 22.74 -8.05 21.01
N ASP A 108 21.64 -8.31 20.31
CA ASP A 108 20.28 -7.96 20.73
C ASP A 108 20.14 -6.46 21.07
N GLY A 109 20.67 -5.60 20.20
CA GLY A 109 20.67 -4.14 20.36
C GLY A 109 21.71 -3.60 21.36
N ASP A 110 22.31 -4.44 22.20
CA ASP A 110 23.34 -4.03 23.15
C ASP A 110 24.72 -3.93 22.46
N LEU A 111 25.42 -2.81 22.67
CA LEU A 111 26.80 -2.63 22.21
C LEU A 111 27.76 -3.54 23.01
N VAL A 112 28.41 -4.48 22.32
CA VAL A 112 29.30 -5.48 22.91
C VAL A 112 30.78 -5.14 22.70
N ASP A 113 31.09 -4.55 21.54
CA ASP A 113 32.46 -4.17 21.17
C ASP A 113 32.46 -2.90 20.32
N PHE A 114 33.49 -2.09 20.49
CA PHE A 114 33.68 -0.84 19.77
C PHE A 114 35.17 -0.59 19.51
N ASP A 115 35.50 -0.28 18.26
CA ASP A 115 36.84 0.12 17.84
C ASP A 115 36.74 1.30 16.85
N GLY A 116 37.54 2.35 17.05
CA GLY A 116 37.64 3.53 16.18
C GLY A 116 36.86 4.77 16.65
N GLU A 117 36.44 5.59 15.70
CA GLU A 117 35.67 6.82 15.83
C GLU A 117 34.27 6.62 15.24
N ILE A 118 33.28 7.23 15.88
CA ILE A 118 31.86 7.16 15.46
C ILE A 118 31.52 8.33 14.55
N ASP A 119 32.23 9.44 14.74
CA ASP A 119 31.98 10.70 14.05
C ASP A 119 32.94 10.79 12.84
N PRO A 120 32.43 10.73 11.60
CA PRO A 120 33.24 10.96 10.39
C PRO A 120 33.67 12.42 10.27
N CYS A 121 33.18 13.29 11.16
CA CYS A 121 33.51 14.68 11.16
C CYS A 121 34.81 14.86 11.93
N PRO A 122 35.88 15.40 11.30
CA PRO A 122 37.12 15.66 12.01
C PRO A 122 36.80 16.54 13.21
N GLU A 123 37.14 16.10 14.42
CA GLU A 123 37.14 16.98 15.58
C GLU A 123 38.06 18.14 15.22
N ASP A 124 37.52 19.35 15.11
CA ASP A 124 38.34 20.55 14.96
C ASP A 124 39.36 20.50 16.09
N GLU A 125 40.66 20.35 15.77
CA GLU A 125 41.72 20.54 16.73
C GLU A 125 41.46 21.93 17.33
N VAL A 126 40.98 21.95 18.56
CA VAL A 126 40.73 23.20 19.28
C VAL A 126 42.07 23.87 19.37
N VAL A 127 42.33 24.80 18.44
CA VAL A 127 43.47 25.68 18.52
C VAL A 127 43.21 26.48 19.78
N GLU A 128 43.88 26.14 20.87
CA GLU A 128 43.82 26.94 22.08
C GLU A 128 44.31 28.34 21.69
N GLU A 129 43.37 29.26 21.46
CA GLU A 129 43.70 30.66 21.27
C GLU A 129 44.36 31.14 22.57
N GLU A 130 45.67 31.42 22.50
CA GLU A 130 46.38 32.06 23.59
C GLU A 130 45.68 33.40 23.88
N GLU A 131 45.06 33.51 25.06
CA GLU A 131 44.39 34.72 25.54
C GLU A 131 45.43 35.85 25.65
N ASP A 132 45.47 36.75 24.66
CA ASP A 132 46.21 38.01 24.73
C ASP A 132 45.36 39.06 25.49
N ASP A 133 45.63 39.16 26.80
CA ASP A 133 45.19 40.23 27.70
C ASP A 133 45.71 41.60 27.23
N THR A 134 44.85 42.47 26.70
CA THR A 134 45.06 43.92 26.79
C THR A 134 43.77 44.70 27.09
N ASP A 135 43.69 45.16 28.34
CA ASP A 135 42.96 46.34 28.78
C ASP A 135 43.35 47.58 27.96
N ASP A 136 42.39 48.41 27.51
CA ASP A 136 42.18 49.74 28.11
C ASP A 136 41.08 50.59 27.40
N SER A 137 40.08 50.96 28.20
CA SER A 137 39.50 52.30 28.40
C SER A 137 39.02 53.22 27.24
N SER A 138 37.70 53.43 27.27
CA SER A 138 36.99 54.72 27.50
C SER A 138 36.40 55.56 26.34
N ASN A 139 35.15 55.99 26.62
CA ASN A 139 34.47 57.26 26.26
C ASN A 139 34.13 57.54 24.77
N SER A 140 33.05 58.23 24.39
CA SER A 140 31.79 58.68 24.99
C SER A 140 31.06 59.55 23.94
N THR A 141 29.72 59.54 23.98
CA THR A 141 28.78 60.65 23.65
C THR A 141 28.38 60.99 22.20
N SER A 142 27.03 61.03 22.03
CA SER A 142 26.20 62.11 21.42
C SER A 142 26.36 62.37 19.90
N GLY A 143 25.33 62.42 19.05
CA GLY A 143 23.89 62.65 19.22
C GLY A 143 23.37 63.54 18.07
N GLY A 144 22.12 63.34 17.65
CA GLY A 144 21.23 64.44 17.20
C GLY A 144 20.88 64.60 15.71
N GLY A 145 19.58 64.42 15.41
CA GLY A 145 18.75 65.25 14.51
C GLY A 145 18.83 64.95 13.00
N GLY A 146 17.75 64.88 12.21
CA GLY A 146 16.37 65.30 12.41
C GLY A 146 15.88 66.16 11.24
N SER A 147 14.73 65.77 10.66
CA SER A 147 13.81 66.51 9.75
C SER A 147 14.10 66.54 8.25
N ASN A 148 13.13 66.71 7.35
CA ASN A 148 11.71 66.36 7.19
C ASN A 148 11.30 66.94 5.81
N GLN A 149 10.17 66.47 5.26
CA GLN A 149 9.28 67.15 4.29
C GLN A 149 9.43 66.94 2.77
N THR A 150 8.44 66.16 2.26
CA THR A 150 7.42 66.49 1.22
C THR A 150 7.89 67.21 -0.05
N SER A 151 7.53 66.80 -1.27
CA SER A 151 6.15 66.66 -1.78
C SER A 151 6.19 66.06 -3.20
N ASP A 152 5.25 65.18 -3.51
CA ASP A 152 4.76 64.90 -4.87
C ASP A 152 4.11 66.17 -5.47
N PRO A 153 4.02 66.39 -6.81
CA PRO A 153 3.18 65.51 -7.64
C PRO A 153 3.54 65.37 -9.14
N ASN A 154 2.89 64.37 -9.74
CA ASN A 154 2.29 64.33 -11.09
C ASN A 154 3.17 64.12 -12.35
N ASN A 155 2.94 62.95 -12.95
CA ASN A 155 2.25 62.75 -14.24
C ASN A 155 2.91 63.24 -15.54
N ASN A 156 3.45 62.33 -16.36
CA ASN A 156 2.90 61.96 -17.69
C ASN A 156 3.91 61.14 -18.53
N ASN A 157 3.43 59.98 -18.98
CA ASN A 157 3.41 59.47 -20.36
C ASN A 157 4.62 59.63 -21.31
N SER A 158 5.09 58.47 -21.80
CA SER A 158 5.06 58.05 -23.22
C SER A 158 6.40 57.60 -23.81
N SER A 159 6.30 56.49 -24.54
CA SER A 159 7.11 55.99 -25.66
C SER A 159 8.54 55.55 -25.36
N ASP A 160 9.13 54.59 -26.07
CA ASP A 160 8.75 53.46 -26.92
C ASP A 160 10.12 52.88 -27.35
N THR A 161 10.15 51.65 -27.86
CA THR A 161 11.30 50.96 -28.50
C THR A 161 12.41 50.43 -27.56
N GLY A 162 12.87 49.18 -27.64
CA GLY A 162 12.55 48.10 -28.57
C GLY A 162 13.42 46.85 -28.30
N SER A 163 13.11 45.80 -29.07
CA SER A 163 13.85 44.55 -29.29
C SER A 163 13.84 43.47 -28.20
N SER A 164 12.87 42.56 -28.31
CA SER A 164 13.03 41.16 -27.92
C SER A 164 12.85 40.27 -29.16
N ASP A 165 13.95 39.63 -29.57
CA ASP A 165 13.91 38.58 -30.60
C ASP A 165 13.35 37.29 -30.01
N SER A 166 12.32 36.77 -30.67
CA SER A 166 11.79 35.43 -30.48
C SER A 166 12.24 34.54 -31.64
N SER A 167 12.90 33.43 -31.32
CA SER A 167 12.95 32.21 -32.12
C SER A 167 13.39 31.11 -31.15
N GLY A 168 12.77 29.96 -31.01
CA GLY A 168 11.81 29.24 -31.84
C GLY A 168 11.97 27.79 -31.41
N GLY A 169 10.86 27.07 -31.23
CA GLY A 169 10.86 25.71 -30.70
C GLY A 169 11.63 24.70 -31.56
N GLY A 170 12.20 23.72 -30.86
CA GLY A 170 12.45 22.36 -31.31
C GLY A 170 12.28 21.51 -30.04
N GLY A 171 11.27 20.65 -29.94
CA GLY A 171 11.23 19.39 -30.68
C GLY A 171 11.99 18.36 -29.85
N GLY A 172 11.41 17.97 -28.70
CA GLY A 172 11.96 16.93 -27.84
C GLY A 172 11.91 15.59 -28.56
N TYR A 173 13.07 14.99 -28.77
CA TYR A 173 13.19 13.57 -29.06
C TYR A 173 13.08 12.83 -27.72
N ILE A 174 12.18 11.86 -27.67
CA ILE A 174 12.13 10.85 -26.60
C ILE A 174 13.22 9.85 -26.97
N ASP A 175 14.37 9.96 -26.31
CA ASP A 175 15.37 8.91 -26.33
C ASP A 175 14.96 7.83 -25.31
N ASN A 176 14.79 6.62 -25.86
CA ASN A 176 15.02 5.30 -25.28
C ASN A 176 14.64 5.04 -23.80
N PRO A 177 13.59 4.24 -23.49
CA PRO A 177 13.20 3.88 -22.12
C PRO A 177 14.13 2.87 -21.41
N ASP A 178 15.27 2.50 -22.01
CA ASP A 178 16.17 1.46 -21.49
C ASP A 178 17.48 1.99 -20.87
N GLU A 179 17.66 3.32 -20.76
CA GLU A 179 18.78 3.88 -19.96
C GLU A 179 18.26 4.38 -18.61
N PRO A 180 18.65 3.75 -17.48
CA PRO A 180 18.24 4.23 -16.17
C PRO A 180 18.87 5.60 -15.92
N CYS A 181 18.07 6.66 -16.01
CA CYS A 181 18.52 7.96 -15.54
C CYS A 181 18.64 7.90 -14.00
N GLY A 182 19.75 8.41 -13.47
CA GLY A 182 20.10 8.36 -12.04
C GLY A 182 20.94 9.56 -11.62
N MET A 183 21.53 9.51 -10.42
CA MET A 183 22.52 10.49 -10.00
C MET A 183 23.90 10.00 -10.45
N ASP A 184 24.56 10.77 -11.32
CA ASP A 184 25.96 10.59 -11.67
C ASP A 184 26.79 11.55 -10.81
N TRP A 185 27.94 11.12 -10.35
CA TRP A 185 28.84 11.97 -9.58
C TRP A 185 30.21 11.97 -10.22
N SER A 186 30.79 13.17 -10.34
CA SER A 186 32.13 13.34 -10.84
C SER A 186 32.84 14.42 -10.06
N TYR A 187 34.13 14.24 -9.82
CA TYR A 187 34.95 15.37 -9.41
C TYR A 187 35.16 16.27 -10.63
N GLY A 188 34.97 17.58 -10.46
CA GLY A 188 35.29 18.55 -11.50
C GLY A 188 36.69 18.31 -12.07
N ALA A 189 36.85 18.43 -13.39
CA ALA A 189 38.14 18.21 -14.05
C ALA A 189 39.24 19.08 -13.41
N CYS A 190 40.36 18.49 -12.98
CA CYS A 190 41.48 19.23 -12.40
C CYS A 190 41.91 20.35 -13.36
N GLY A 191 41.55 21.58 -13.03
CA GLY A 191 41.76 22.74 -13.88
C GLY A 191 41.95 23.95 -13.00
N CYS A 192 43.17 24.13 -12.48
CA CYS A 192 43.58 25.32 -11.76
C CYS A 192 43.20 26.57 -12.61
N PRO A 193 42.21 27.40 -12.21
CA PRO A 193 41.88 28.64 -12.91
C PRO A 193 43.12 29.52 -12.86
N THR A 194 43.56 30.02 -14.01
CA THR A 194 44.82 30.73 -14.20
C THR A 194 44.99 31.92 -13.23
N GLY A 195 45.61 31.70 -12.07
CA GLY A 195 45.89 32.75 -11.09
C GLY A 195 46.84 32.26 -9.98
N PRO A 196 47.99 32.93 -9.73
CA PRO A 196 48.97 32.51 -8.73
C PRO A 196 48.65 33.13 -7.37
N ASN A 197 47.76 32.54 -6.56
CA ASN A 197 47.39 33.15 -5.27
C ASN A 197 47.42 32.24 -4.02
N ASP A 198 47.84 30.98 -4.12
CA ASP A 198 47.87 30.05 -2.97
C ASP A 198 49.22 29.35 -2.76
N GLY A 199 50.24 29.62 -3.59
CA GLY A 199 51.62 29.21 -3.33
C GLY A 199 51.94 27.73 -3.62
N HIS A 200 51.02 26.96 -4.19
CA HIS A 200 51.28 25.60 -4.68
C HIS A 200 51.71 25.61 -6.16
N ALA A 201 52.39 24.54 -6.59
CA ALA A 201 52.84 24.40 -7.98
C ALA A 201 51.65 24.10 -8.90
N ILE A 202 51.62 24.72 -10.09
CA ILE A 202 50.55 24.60 -11.12
C ILE A 202 50.43 23.16 -11.70
N THR A 203 51.27 22.23 -11.23
CA THR A 203 51.25 20.81 -11.58
C THR A 203 51.71 19.98 -10.37
N GLY A 204 50.99 18.91 -10.03
CA GLY A 204 51.26 18.00 -8.92
C GLY A 204 49.98 17.54 -8.23
N ASN A 205 50.05 16.51 -7.36
CA ASN A 205 48.88 16.01 -6.60
C ASN A 205 48.17 17.13 -5.81
N ASP A 206 48.90 18.17 -5.42
CA ASP A 206 48.37 19.31 -4.66
C ASP A 206 47.35 20.17 -5.45
N CYS A 207 47.34 20.19 -6.80
CA CYS A 207 46.32 20.94 -7.59
C CYS A 207 44.98 20.18 -7.70
N CYS A 208 44.86 18.94 -7.19
CA CYS A 208 43.62 18.15 -7.21
C CYS A 208 42.97 17.96 -5.83
N ASN A 209 43.59 18.42 -4.73
CA ASN A 209 42.97 18.44 -3.41
C ASN A 209 42.05 19.66 -3.30
N GLY A 210 40.76 19.49 -3.59
CA GLY A 210 39.75 20.56 -3.49
C GLY A 210 38.85 20.73 -4.71
N ASN A 211 38.85 19.79 -5.66
CA ASN A 211 37.86 19.84 -6.74
C ASN A 211 36.45 19.66 -6.16
N PRO A 212 35.48 20.51 -6.57
CA PRO A 212 34.10 20.36 -6.15
C PRO A 212 33.59 18.99 -6.63
N LEU A 213 32.96 18.25 -5.72
CA LEU A 213 32.14 17.11 -6.11
C LEU A 213 30.95 17.68 -6.88
N VAL A 214 30.80 17.28 -8.14
CA VAL A 214 29.65 17.63 -8.96
C VAL A 214 28.74 16.43 -9.01
N VAL A 215 27.63 16.53 -8.28
CA VAL A 215 26.54 15.56 -8.37
C VAL A 215 25.58 16.04 -9.44
N THR A 216 25.29 15.20 -10.42
CA THR A 216 24.41 15.50 -11.55
C THR A 216 23.22 14.55 -11.53
N ASN A 217 22.02 15.09 -11.41
CA ASN A 217 20.82 14.35 -11.71
C ASN A 217 20.72 14.20 -13.23
N THR A 218 21.02 13.01 -13.74
CA THR A 218 21.01 12.75 -15.20
C THR A 218 19.58 12.74 -15.77
N CYS A 219 18.54 12.62 -14.92
CA CYS A 219 17.15 12.76 -15.35
C CYS A 219 16.74 14.22 -15.56
N THR A 220 17.20 15.15 -14.71
CA THR A 220 16.78 16.55 -14.74
C THR A 220 17.84 17.51 -15.28
N GLY A 221 19.09 17.05 -15.40
CA GLY A 221 20.26 17.86 -15.71
C GLY A 221 20.69 18.78 -14.56
N GLN A 222 20.09 18.67 -13.38
CA GLN A 222 20.43 19.52 -12.23
C GLN A 222 21.78 19.10 -11.65
N THR A 223 22.65 20.08 -11.39
CA THR A 223 23.97 19.85 -10.80
C THR A 223 24.12 20.56 -9.46
N TRP A 224 24.78 19.90 -8.51
CA TRP A 224 25.19 20.46 -7.23
C TRP A 224 26.71 20.40 -7.14
N SER A 225 27.36 21.48 -6.70
CA SER A 225 28.82 21.56 -6.57
C SER A 225 29.21 22.06 -5.19
N SER A 226 30.03 21.32 -4.44
CA SER A 226 30.53 21.79 -3.15
C SER A 226 31.55 22.93 -3.33
N ALA A 227 31.34 24.08 -2.68
CA ALA A 227 32.33 25.15 -2.64
C ALA A 227 33.04 25.08 -1.29
N ALA A 228 34.25 24.50 -1.27
CA ALA A 228 35.01 24.33 -0.03
C ALA A 228 35.24 25.69 0.69
N ARG A 229 34.74 25.83 1.92
CA ARG A 229 35.10 26.93 2.81
C ARG A 229 35.23 26.41 4.23
N ILE A 230 36.30 26.82 4.92
CA ILE A 230 36.57 26.44 6.32
C ILE A 230 35.59 27.20 7.23
N ILE A 231 34.84 26.50 8.08
CA ILE A 231 33.99 27.08 9.13
C ILE A 231 34.81 27.15 10.42
N GLU A 232 34.88 28.32 11.05
CA GLU A 232 35.44 28.51 12.40
C GLU A 232 34.29 28.59 13.42
N GLY A 233 34.31 27.72 14.44
CA GLY A 233 33.68 27.96 15.73
C GLY A 233 32.17 27.70 15.84
N GLY A 234 31.78 26.44 16.04
CA GLY A 234 30.44 26.05 16.47
C GLY A 234 30.38 24.55 16.78
N THR A 235 29.56 24.14 17.76
CA THR A 235 29.26 22.74 18.11
C THR A 235 29.10 21.84 16.87
N SER A 236 29.65 20.61 16.92
CA SER A 236 29.77 19.68 15.79
C SER A 236 28.50 19.65 14.94
N PRO A 237 28.59 19.88 13.63
CA PRO A 237 27.45 19.79 12.74
C PRO A 237 26.96 18.35 12.55
N CYS A 238 27.53 17.40 13.29
CA CYS A 238 27.20 15.98 13.24
C CYS A 238 26.27 15.59 14.42
N ASP A 239 26.04 16.51 15.36
CA ASP A 239 25.02 16.38 16.41
C ASP A 239 23.60 16.25 15.84
N GLY A 240 22.86 15.24 16.32
CA GLY A 240 21.44 14.99 16.04
C GLY A 240 21.15 13.64 15.39
N ASP A 241 19.89 13.20 15.50
CA ASP A 241 19.44 11.90 14.99
C ASP A 241 19.71 11.73 13.48
N VAL A 242 20.14 10.54 13.08
CA VAL A 242 20.31 10.15 11.67
C VAL A 242 19.17 9.21 11.31
N GLY A 243 18.39 9.55 10.29
CA GLY A 243 17.40 8.62 9.75
C GLY A 243 18.11 7.54 8.95
N VAL A 244 17.99 6.27 9.31
CA VAL A 244 18.65 5.17 8.58
C VAL A 244 17.65 4.47 7.67
N LEU A 245 17.96 4.33 6.39
CA LEU A 245 17.21 3.47 5.46
C LEU A 245 17.68 2.03 5.61
N ILE A 246 17.02 1.25 6.45
CA ILE A 246 17.26 -0.20 6.49
C ILE A 246 16.05 -0.88 5.90
N GLU A 247 16.18 -1.25 4.63
CA GLU A 247 15.25 -2.07 3.84
C GLU A 247 13.77 -1.88 4.22
N ILE A 248 13.23 -0.69 3.89
CA ILE A 248 11.80 -0.55 3.58
C ILE A 248 11.69 -0.80 2.07
N GLU A 249 11.86 -2.07 1.74
CA GLU A 249 11.41 -2.63 0.49
C GLU A 249 10.38 -3.64 0.96
N GLU A 250 9.21 -3.13 1.36
CA GLU A 250 7.99 -3.73 0.84
C GLU A 250 8.13 -3.59 -0.68
N ASP A 251 8.93 -4.47 -1.30
CA ASP A 251 8.55 -4.93 -2.61
C ASP A 251 7.13 -5.43 -2.36
N ASN A 252 6.14 -4.60 -2.74
CA ASN A 252 4.84 -5.14 -3.01
C ASN A 252 5.12 -6.22 -4.05
N ASP A 253 5.31 -7.46 -3.58
CA ASP A 253 5.50 -8.70 -4.34
C ASP A 253 4.31 -8.97 -5.29
N CYS A 254 3.39 -8.01 -5.36
CA CYS A 254 2.31 -7.96 -6.28
C CYS A 254 2.84 -7.86 -7.70
N LEU A 255 2.32 -8.73 -8.55
CA LEU A 255 2.59 -8.77 -9.97
C LEU A 255 2.38 -7.40 -10.60
N SER A 256 3.45 -6.86 -11.20
CA SER A 256 3.41 -5.58 -11.91
C SER A 256 2.33 -5.61 -12.99
N GLY A 257 1.43 -4.62 -12.97
CA GLY A 257 0.34 -4.50 -13.95
C GLY A 257 -0.92 -5.32 -13.64
N PHE A 258 -0.97 -6.01 -12.49
CA PHE A 258 -2.21 -6.55 -11.97
C PHE A 258 -3.15 -5.40 -11.56
N ASN A 259 -4.42 -5.48 -11.98
CA ASN A 259 -5.45 -4.50 -11.62
C ASN A 259 -6.63 -5.24 -10.99
N CYS A 260 -7.10 -4.74 -9.86
CA CYS A 260 -8.34 -5.19 -9.25
C CYS A 260 -9.56 -4.76 -10.08
N ARG A 261 -10.74 -5.27 -9.72
CA ARG A 261 -11.99 -4.85 -10.36
C ARG A 261 -12.24 -3.37 -10.13
N SER A 262 -13.12 -2.80 -10.96
CA SER A 262 -13.58 -1.42 -10.75
C SER A 262 -14.22 -1.27 -9.36
N GLY A 263 -13.76 -0.30 -8.58
CA GLY A 263 -14.20 -0.08 -7.19
C GLY A 263 -13.34 -0.77 -6.13
N GLU A 264 -12.38 -1.60 -6.54
CA GLU A 264 -11.46 -2.28 -5.64
C GLU A 264 -10.04 -1.69 -5.73
N PHE A 265 -9.29 -1.80 -4.64
CA PHE A 265 -7.86 -1.44 -4.60
C PHE A 265 -7.02 -2.64 -4.18
N LEU A 266 -5.78 -2.67 -4.66
CA LEU A 266 -4.80 -3.68 -4.27
C LEU A 266 -4.13 -3.25 -2.97
N ASP A 267 -4.23 -4.07 -1.93
CA ASP A 267 -3.57 -3.81 -0.64
C ASP A 267 -2.11 -4.29 -0.61
N GLU A 268 -1.44 -4.06 0.51
CA GLU A 268 -0.04 -4.48 0.77
C GLU A 268 0.17 -6.00 0.75
N ASN A 269 -0.91 -6.79 0.87
CA ASN A 269 -0.87 -8.26 0.79
C ASN A 269 -1.22 -8.77 -0.61
N CYS A 270 -1.33 -7.87 -1.59
CA CYS A 270 -1.70 -8.15 -2.97
C CYS A 270 -3.10 -8.77 -3.12
N GLU A 271 -4.01 -8.41 -2.21
CA GLU A 271 -5.42 -8.77 -2.29
C GLU A 271 -6.25 -7.59 -2.80
N CYS A 272 -7.29 -7.89 -3.57
CA CYS A 272 -8.25 -6.89 -3.98
C CYS A 272 -9.26 -6.64 -2.86
N GLN A 273 -9.19 -5.47 -2.25
CA GLN A 273 -10.08 -5.03 -1.17
C GLN A 273 -11.05 -3.97 -1.69
N ILE A 274 -12.18 -3.84 -1.00
CA ILE A 274 -13.10 -2.71 -1.14
C ILE A 274 -12.84 -1.69 -0.04
N ASP A 275 -13.01 -0.42 -0.34
CA ASP A 275 -12.99 0.63 0.69
C ASP A 275 -14.32 0.61 1.45
N LEU A 276 -14.34 -0.04 2.62
CA LEU A 276 -15.52 -0.12 3.47
C LEU A 276 -15.93 1.25 4.07
N THR A 277 -15.22 2.34 3.79
CA THR A 277 -15.67 3.70 4.10
C THR A 277 -16.41 4.35 2.93
N ASP A 278 -16.28 3.80 1.73
CA ASP A 278 -16.97 4.25 0.53
C ASP A 278 -18.39 3.66 0.48
N PRO A 279 -19.46 4.49 0.51
CA PRO A 279 -20.82 4.01 0.30
C PRO A 279 -21.03 3.34 -1.08
N CYS A 280 -20.07 3.44 -1.99
CA CYS A 280 -20.06 2.87 -3.33
C CYS A 280 -19.05 1.74 -3.56
N ALA A 281 -18.48 1.14 -2.50
CA ALA A 281 -17.49 0.07 -2.60
C ALA A 281 -17.89 -1.10 -3.53
N ASN A 282 -19.17 -1.48 -3.54
CA ASN A 282 -19.76 -2.51 -4.41
C ASN A 282 -20.74 -1.87 -5.43
N ARG A 283 -20.38 -0.72 -6.01
CA ARG A 283 -21.24 0.05 -6.94
C ARG A 283 -21.84 -0.78 -8.08
N ASP A 284 -21.08 -1.71 -8.63
CA ASP A 284 -21.56 -2.53 -9.73
C ASP A 284 -22.66 -3.52 -9.30
N LEU A 285 -22.66 -3.97 -8.03
CA LEU A 285 -23.79 -4.69 -7.45
C LEU A 285 -24.95 -3.75 -7.07
N LEU A 286 -24.66 -2.54 -6.57
CA LEU A 286 -25.71 -1.56 -6.26
C LEU A 286 -26.55 -1.17 -7.49
N ASN A 287 -25.88 -1.01 -8.63
CA ASN A 287 -26.49 -0.61 -9.90
C ASN A 287 -26.84 -1.78 -10.81
N TYR A 288 -26.67 -3.02 -10.34
CA TYR A 288 -26.85 -4.21 -11.16
C TYR A 288 -28.31 -4.33 -11.63
N GLN A 289 -28.47 -4.55 -12.92
CA GLN A 289 -29.78 -4.78 -13.54
C GLN A 289 -29.90 -6.22 -13.99
N VAL A 290 -30.78 -6.98 -13.34
CA VAL A 290 -31.13 -8.34 -13.76
C VAL A 290 -31.59 -8.32 -15.21
N SER A 291 -31.02 -9.20 -16.03
CA SER A 291 -31.32 -9.24 -17.47
C SER A 291 -32.81 -9.52 -17.71
N SER A 292 -33.37 -8.96 -18.78
CA SER A 292 -34.78 -9.15 -19.12
C SER A 292 -35.15 -10.62 -19.39
N GLU A 293 -34.19 -11.44 -19.83
CA GLU A 293 -34.39 -12.87 -20.06
C GLU A 293 -34.58 -13.62 -18.73
N ILE A 294 -33.77 -13.29 -17.74
CA ILE A 294 -33.88 -13.85 -16.38
C ILE A 294 -35.15 -13.37 -15.70
N LEU A 295 -35.49 -12.07 -15.79
CA LEU A 295 -36.75 -11.54 -15.29
C LEU A 295 -37.96 -12.24 -15.93
N SER A 296 -37.95 -12.43 -17.25
CA SER A 296 -39.02 -13.16 -17.94
C SER A 296 -39.11 -14.62 -17.48
N THR A 297 -37.98 -15.25 -17.18
CA THR A 297 -37.97 -16.63 -16.66
C THR A 297 -38.58 -16.67 -15.27
N LEU A 298 -38.14 -15.78 -14.37
CA LEU A 298 -38.66 -15.64 -13.01
C LEU A 298 -40.18 -15.39 -13.00
N GLU A 299 -40.67 -14.43 -13.78
CA GLU A 299 -42.11 -14.10 -13.91
C GLU A 299 -42.93 -15.23 -14.54
N SER A 300 -42.31 -16.09 -15.36
CA SER A 300 -43.02 -17.23 -15.97
C SER A 300 -43.25 -18.39 -15.00
N ARG A 301 -42.51 -18.44 -13.89
CA ARG A 301 -42.63 -19.51 -12.89
C ARG A 301 -43.85 -19.28 -12.03
N GLN A 302 -44.92 -20.01 -12.32
CA GLN A 302 -46.17 -19.90 -11.58
C GLN A 302 -46.54 -21.22 -10.92
N GLN A 303 -47.24 -21.13 -9.79
CA GLN A 303 -47.76 -22.28 -9.07
C GLN A 303 -49.21 -22.08 -8.61
N PRO A 304 -49.96 -23.16 -8.33
CA PRO A 304 -51.31 -23.04 -7.78
C PRO A 304 -51.31 -22.34 -6.43
N ASN A 305 -52.27 -21.44 -6.19
CA ASN A 305 -52.42 -20.75 -4.91
C ASN A 305 -52.94 -21.70 -3.81
N SER A 306 -52.01 -22.44 -3.21
CA SER A 306 -52.25 -23.42 -2.15
C SER A 306 -52.77 -22.77 -0.85
N ALA A 307 -52.35 -21.54 -0.55
CA ALA A 307 -52.78 -20.77 0.62
C ALA A 307 -54.30 -20.55 0.69
N VAL A 308 -54.98 -20.45 -0.46
CA VAL A 308 -56.44 -20.33 -0.54
C VAL A 308 -57.10 -21.54 -1.22
N GLN A 309 -56.37 -22.66 -1.34
CA GLN A 309 -56.83 -23.90 -1.98
C GLN A 309 -57.45 -23.66 -3.38
N SER A 310 -56.84 -22.77 -4.17
CA SER A 310 -57.33 -22.36 -5.48
C SER A 310 -56.43 -22.89 -6.60
N SER A 311 -57.04 -23.22 -7.75
CA SER A 311 -56.30 -23.54 -8.97
C SER A 311 -55.83 -22.29 -9.72
N GLN A 312 -56.07 -21.10 -9.17
CA GLN A 312 -55.52 -19.87 -9.72
C GLN A 312 -54.00 -19.91 -9.60
N MET A 313 -53.33 -19.72 -10.72
CA MET A 313 -51.88 -19.59 -10.77
C MET A 313 -51.47 -18.24 -10.17
N VAL A 314 -50.42 -18.27 -9.37
CA VAL A 314 -49.74 -17.11 -8.80
C VAL A 314 -48.25 -17.23 -9.09
N ASP A 315 -47.57 -16.10 -9.11
CA ASP A 315 -46.14 -16.07 -9.35
C ASP A 315 -45.42 -16.76 -8.19
N SER A 316 -44.45 -17.60 -8.53
CA SER A 316 -43.70 -18.38 -7.53
C SER A 316 -42.64 -17.51 -6.86
N PHE A 317 -42.14 -16.49 -7.57
CA PHE A 317 -41.10 -15.60 -7.12
C PHE A 317 -41.43 -14.15 -7.48
N THR A 318 -41.00 -13.22 -6.63
CA THR A 318 -40.92 -11.79 -6.93
C THR A 318 -39.52 -11.34 -6.57
N LEU A 319 -38.84 -10.66 -7.50
CA LEU A 319 -37.49 -10.15 -7.24
C LEU A 319 -37.52 -9.11 -6.12
N GLU A 320 -36.64 -9.25 -5.13
CA GLU A 320 -36.41 -8.25 -4.08
C GLU A 320 -35.14 -7.48 -4.42
N THR A 321 -35.31 -6.32 -5.03
CA THR A 321 -34.20 -5.41 -5.35
C THR A 321 -33.72 -4.67 -4.10
N ILE A 322 -32.56 -4.04 -4.17
CA ILE A 322 -32.06 -3.23 -3.05
C ILE A 322 -33.03 -2.13 -2.62
N ASN A 323 -33.87 -1.63 -3.54
CA ASN A 323 -34.89 -0.60 -3.25
C ASN A 323 -36.05 -1.13 -2.42
N ASP A 324 -36.29 -2.45 -2.44
CA ASP A 324 -37.33 -3.10 -1.65
C ASP A 324 -36.89 -3.30 -0.18
N GLY A 325 -35.59 -3.15 0.08
CA GLY A 325 -35.01 -3.23 1.42
C GLY A 325 -35.20 -1.96 2.26
N TRP A 326 -34.86 -2.06 3.53
CA TRP A 326 -34.98 -1.01 4.54
C TRP A 326 -33.65 -0.71 5.24
N GLY A 327 -33.53 0.54 5.70
CA GLY A 327 -32.36 1.02 6.43
C GLY A 327 -31.11 1.14 5.56
N ASP A 328 -29.97 1.11 6.24
CA ASP A 328 -28.63 1.26 5.65
C ASP A 328 -28.27 0.08 4.75
N VAL A 329 -27.54 0.36 3.67
CA VAL A 329 -26.90 -0.64 2.80
C VAL A 329 -25.81 -1.34 3.58
N ASN A 330 -25.84 -2.67 3.59
CA ASN A 330 -24.73 -3.50 3.99
C ASN A 330 -23.87 -3.81 2.75
N GLN A 331 -22.60 -3.40 2.82
CA GLN A 331 -21.59 -3.75 1.83
C GLN A 331 -20.56 -4.63 2.50
N ASP A 332 -20.38 -5.83 1.97
CA ASP A 332 -19.38 -6.77 2.47
C ASP A 332 -18.54 -7.38 1.34
N LYS A 333 -17.30 -7.75 1.67
CA LYS A 333 -16.42 -8.59 0.85
C LYS A 333 -15.59 -9.47 1.79
N PHE A 334 -15.76 -10.77 1.66
CA PHE A 334 -14.91 -11.78 2.28
C PHE A 334 -14.08 -12.44 1.19
N SER A 335 -12.81 -12.71 1.46
CA SER A 335 -11.89 -13.33 0.50
C SER A 335 -10.92 -14.24 1.22
N ILE A 336 -10.51 -15.31 0.55
CA ILE A 336 -9.38 -16.16 0.93
C ILE A 336 -8.35 -16.20 -0.19
N LYS A 337 -7.08 -16.08 0.17
CA LYS A 337 -5.96 -16.11 -0.77
C LYS A 337 -5.45 -17.53 -0.96
N ILE A 338 -5.58 -18.04 -2.17
CA ILE A 338 -5.10 -19.35 -2.61
C ILE A 338 -3.76 -19.14 -3.33
N ASN A 339 -2.66 -19.40 -2.61
CA ASN A 339 -1.30 -19.28 -3.15
C ASN A 339 -1.00 -20.36 -4.19
N GLN A 340 -1.55 -21.56 -4.00
CA GLN A 340 -1.38 -22.68 -4.91
C GLN A 340 -2.71 -23.42 -5.06
N LEU A 341 -3.15 -23.60 -6.32
CA LEU A 341 -4.30 -24.46 -6.61
C LEU A 341 -4.04 -25.90 -6.18
N PRO A 342 -5.08 -26.68 -5.86
CA PRO A 342 -4.95 -28.11 -5.65
C PRO A 342 -4.28 -28.85 -6.82
N ASP A 343 -3.59 -29.96 -6.52
CA ASP A 343 -2.81 -30.68 -7.52
C ASP A 343 -3.69 -31.16 -8.69
N GLY A 344 -3.37 -30.69 -9.89
CA GLY A 344 -4.07 -31.07 -11.13
C GLY A 344 -5.33 -30.27 -11.42
N TYR A 345 -5.69 -29.29 -10.58
CA TYR A 345 -6.83 -28.41 -10.82
C TYR A 345 -6.46 -27.29 -11.79
N THR A 346 -7.39 -26.99 -12.70
CA THR A 346 -7.47 -25.67 -13.34
C THR A 346 -8.25 -24.71 -12.44
N PRO A 347 -8.14 -23.39 -12.64
CA PRO A 347 -8.93 -22.40 -11.90
C PRO A 347 -10.43 -22.67 -12.02
N PHE A 348 -10.91 -22.94 -13.23
CA PHE A 348 -12.33 -23.24 -13.47
C PHE A 348 -12.77 -24.52 -12.77
N GLN A 349 -11.94 -25.57 -12.72
CA GLN A 349 -12.28 -26.78 -11.98
C GLN A 349 -12.44 -26.50 -10.48
N LEU A 350 -11.58 -25.66 -9.90
CA LEU A 350 -11.71 -25.27 -8.50
C LEU A 350 -13.00 -24.47 -8.27
N PHE A 351 -13.25 -23.48 -9.13
CA PHE A 351 -14.45 -22.65 -9.09
C PHE A 351 -15.74 -23.50 -9.16
N ASP A 352 -15.83 -24.38 -10.15
CA ASP A 352 -16.98 -25.25 -10.37
C ASP A 352 -17.18 -26.22 -9.20
N GLU A 353 -16.09 -26.77 -8.64
CA GLU A 353 -16.20 -27.69 -7.51
C GLU A 353 -16.59 -26.98 -6.21
N ILE A 354 -16.15 -25.75 -6.00
CA ILE A 354 -16.65 -24.89 -4.91
C ILE A 354 -18.16 -24.64 -5.07
N ARG A 355 -18.61 -24.29 -6.27
CA ARG A 355 -20.03 -24.05 -6.58
C ARG A 355 -20.87 -25.31 -6.35
N MET A 356 -20.45 -26.46 -6.87
CA MET A 356 -21.16 -27.72 -6.73
C MET A 356 -21.18 -28.25 -5.28
N ASN A 357 -20.20 -27.87 -4.46
CA ASN A 357 -20.16 -28.21 -3.04
C ASN A 357 -20.62 -27.05 -2.14
N PHE A 358 -21.17 -25.97 -2.70
CA PHE A 358 -21.46 -24.75 -1.96
C PHE A 358 -22.40 -25.00 -0.77
N ALA A 359 -23.39 -25.89 -0.94
CA ALA A 359 -24.27 -26.33 0.14
C ALA A 359 -23.52 -26.97 1.33
N ASN A 360 -22.45 -27.72 1.06
CA ASN A 360 -21.61 -28.31 2.11
C ASN A 360 -20.58 -27.33 2.69
N MET A 361 -20.41 -26.15 2.07
CA MET A 361 -19.43 -25.16 2.50
C MET A 361 -20.08 -24.03 3.32
N VAL A 362 -21.34 -23.69 3.08
CA VAL A 362 -22.04 -22.63 3.81
C VAL A 362 -22.57 -23.07 5.19
N VAL A 363 -22.59 -24.38 5.45
CA VAL A 363 -23.05 -24.98 6.72
C VAL A 363 -22.14 -24.65 7.91
N GLY A 364 -22.74 -24.67 9.11
CA GLY A 364 -22.04 -24.59 10.40
C GLY A 364 -22.29 -23.30 11.17
N GLY A 365 -21.46 -23.04 12.18
CA GLY A 365 -21.44 -21.79 12.93
C GLY A 365 -21.67 -21.94 14.43
N ASP A 366 -21.28 -20.89 15.15
CA ASP A 366 -21.12 -20.94 16.61
C ASP A 366 -22.44 -20.85 17.37
N MET A 367 -23.51 -20.41 16.70
CA MET A 367 -24.84 -20.31 17.27
C MET A 367 -25.77 -21.31 16.61
N ALA A 368 -25.94 -22.44 17.29
CA ALA A 368 -27.01 -23.37 16.98
C ALA A 368 -28.31 -22.57 16.78
N TYR A 369 -29.03 -22.89 15.69
CA TYR A 369 -30.32 -22.29 15.32
C TYR A 369 -30.28 -20.92 14.64
N ILE A 370 -29.14 -20.22 14.57
CA ILE A 370 -29.08 -18.89 13.92
C ILE A 370 -28.13 -18.92 12.74
N SER A 371 -26.94 -19.50 12.92
CA SER A 371 -25.94 -19.60 11.86
C SER A 371 -26.00 -20.93 11.10
N ASP A 372 -26.75 -21.92 11.59
CA ASP A 372 -26.88 -23.23 10.96
C ASP A 372 -27.78 -23.13 9.73
N VAL A 373 -27.15 -23.00 8.57
CA VAL A 373 -27.77 -22.84 7.26
C VAL A 373 -27.67 -24.15 6.49
N ASN A 374 -28.80 -24.64 6.00
CA ASN A 374 -28.85 -25.68 4.97
C ASN A 374 -29.20 -25.04 3.63
N LEU A 375 -28.39 -25.24 2.60
CA LEU A 375 -28.72 -24.79 1.25
C LEU A 375 -29.26 -25.96 0.45
N GLU A 376 -30.47 -25.82 -0.07
CA GLU A 376 -31.11 -26.84 -0.90
C GLU A 376 -31.80 -26.22 -2.12
N PRO A 377 -32.00 -26.99 -3.21
CA PRO A 377 -32.78 -26.49 -4.33
C PRO A 377 -34.25 -26.28 -3.93
N TYR A 378 -34.86 -25.19 -4.39
CA TYR A 378 -36.28 -24.90 -4.13
C TYR A 378 -37.21 -25.97 -4.71
N SER A 379 -36.79 -26.63 -5.80
CA SER A 379 -37.48 -27.77 -6.41
C SER A 379 -36.50 -28.75 -7.07
N ASP A 380 -36.97 -29.96 -7.40
CA ASP A 380 -36.15 -30.95 -8.13
C ASP A 380 -35.61 -30.38 -9.46
N ASP A 381 -36.41 -29.59 -10.18
CA ASP A 381 -35.99 -28.96 -11.44
C ASP A 381 -34.92 -27.89 -11.20
N ASP A 382 -35.01 -27.14 -10.10
CA ASP A 382 -33.95 -26.20 -9.69
C ASP A 382 -32.65 -26.91 -9.34
N GLY A 383 -32.73 -28.08 -8.72
CA GLY A 383 -31.54 -28.89 -8.40
C GLY A 383 -30.84 -29.38 -9.67
N VAL A 384 -31.61 -29.86 -10.65
CA VAL A 384 -31.07 -30.25 -11.96
C VAL A 384 -30.44 -29.05 -12.69
N LEU A 385 -31.06 -27.87 -12.60
CA LEU A 385 -30.54 -26.66 -13.22
C LEU A 385 -29.27 -26.16 -12.52
N TRP A 386 -29.27 -26.12 -11.18
CA TRP A 386 -28.12 -25.78 -10.36
C TRP A 386 -26.93 -26.70 -10.63
N ASP A 387 -27.16 -28.00 -10.77
CA ASP A 387 -26.12 -28.99 -11.05
C ASP A 387 -25.62 -28.97 -12.51
N SER A 388 -26.19 -28.11 -13.37
CA SER A 388 -25.82 -28.03 -14.78
C SER A 388 -24.62 -27.11 -15.04
N ASP A 389 -24.16 -27.09 -16.30
CA ASP A 389 -23.12 -26.16 -16.76
C ASP A 389 -23.62 -24.70 -16.89
N ASN A 390 -24.93 -24.45 -16.72
CA ASN A 390 -25.50 -23.11 -16.66
C ASN A 390 -26.62 -23.04 -15.58
N PRO A 391 -26.28 -22.66 -14.33
CA PRO A 391 -27.21 -22.59 -13.22
C PRO A 391 -28.13 -21.35 -13.24
N GLU A 392 -28.01 -20.45 -14.22
CA GLU A 392 -28.89 -19.30 -14.35
C GLU A 392 -30.36 -19.73 -14.39
N GLY A 393 -31.17 -19.13 -13.52
CA GLY A 393 -32.57 -19.49 -13.35
C GLY A 393 -32.86 -20.47 -12.22
N ALA A 394 -31.84 -21.09 -11.62
CA ALA A 394 -32.02 -21.98 -10.47
C ALA A 394 -32.39 -21.18 -9.22
N ALA A 395 -33.44 -21.61 -8.53
CA ALA A 395 -33.84 -21.10 -7.22
C ALA A 395 -33.31 -22.01 -6.11
N MET A 396 -32.69 -21.42 -5.10
CA MET A 396 -32.09 -22.13 -3.96
C MET A 396 -32.63 -21.57 -2.66
N ASP A 397 -32.85 -22.43 -1.68
CA ASP A 397 -33.35 -22.09 -0.35
C ASP A 397 -32.23 -22.17 0.68
N PHE A 398 -31.99 -21.04 1.35
CA PHE A 398 -31.22 -20.97 2.58
C PHE A 398 -32.16 -21.29 3.75
N ASP A 399 -32.28 -22.57 4.08
CA ASP A 399 -33.10 -23.06 5.18
C ASP A 399 -32.37 -22.90 6.52
N THR A 400 -33.00 -22.17 7.42
CA THR A 400 -32.60 -22.08 8.83
C THR A 400 -33.81 -22.48 9.67
N ILE A 401 -33.60 -22.85 10.93
CA ILE A 401 -34.72 -23.17 11.81
C ILE A 401 -35.67 -21.98 12.07
N LEU A 402 -35.22 -20.74 11.83
CA LEU A 402 -36.02 -19.54 12.04
C LEU A 402 -36.85 -19.20 10.81
N ASP A 403 -36.31 -19.43 9.62
CA ASP A 403 -36.96 -19.14 8.35
C ASP A 403 -36.20 -19.78 7.19
N THR A 404 -36.88 -19.91 6.07
CA THR A 404 -36.29 -20.35 4.80
C THR A 404 -36.22 -19.14 3.87
N SER A 405 -35.05 -18.84 3.34
CA SER A 405 -34.82 -17.65 2.53
C SER A 405 -34.44 -18.05 1.11
N THR A 406 -35.28 -17.71 0.13
CA THR A 406 -35.06 -18.11 -1.26
C THR A 406 -34.22 -17.09 -2.03
N VAL A 407 -33.22 -17.59 -2.77
CA VAL A 407 -32.43 -16.83 -3.74
C VAL A 407 -32.60 -17.39 -5.15
N TYR A 408 -32.26 -16.57 -6.14
CA TYR A 408 -32.34 -16.91 -7.55
C TYR A 408 -31.00 -16.63 -8.23
N CYS A 409 -30.44 -17.61 -8.95
CA CYS A 409 -29.22 -17.39 -9.73
C CYS A 409 -29.55 -16.52 -10.95
N VAL A 410 -29.13 -15.25 -10.90
CA VAL A 410 -29.44 -14.26 -11.93
C VAL A 410 -28.34 -14.09 -12.96
N GLU A 411 -27.14 -14.57 -12.66
CA GLU A 411 -26.01 -14.56 -13.59
C GLU A 411 -25.00 -15.65 -13.24
N TYR A 412 -24.44 -16.27 -14.28
CA TYR A 412 -23.31 -17.19 -14.20
C TYR A 412 -22.32 -16.91 -15.32
N ASN A 413 -21.11 -16.51 -14.95
CA ASN A 413 -20.06 -16.21 -15.91
C ASN A 413 -18.91 -17.21 -15.78
N VAL A 414 -18.77 -18.08 -16.78
CA VAL A 414 -17.73 -19.11 -16.85
C VAL A 414 -16.35 -18.51 -17.11
N GLU A 415 -16.27 -17.43 -17.90
CA GLU A 415 -15.00 -16.82 -18.29
C GLU A 415 -14.38 -16.03 -17.14
N GLU A 416 -15.21 -15.32 -16.38
CA GLU A 416 -14.81 -14.54 -15.21
C GLU A 416 -14.99 -15.30 -13.89
N MET A 417 -15.45 -16.55 -13.95
CA MET A 417 -15.61 -17.48 -12.82
C MET A 417 -16.37 -16.86 -11.64
N TYR A 418 -17.61 -16.41 -11.88
CA TYR A 418 -18.51 -15.97 -10.82
C TYR A 418 -19.96 -16.38 -11.06
N TRP A 419 -20.76 -16.32 -9.99
CA TRP A 419 -22.22 -16.32 -10.06
C TRP A 419 -22.81 -15.26 -9.13
N ILE A 420 -24.01 -14.80 -9.46
CA ILE A 420 -24.76 -13.82 -8.65
C ILE A 420 -26.09 -14.45 -8.22
N PHE A 421 -26.34 -14.38 -6.92
CA PHE A 421 -27.65 -14.62 -6.35
C PHE A 421 -28.38 -13.30 -6.10
N ALA A 422 -29.62 -13.24 -6.53
CA ALA A 422 -30.57 -12.22 -6.12
C ALA A 422 -31.56 -12.78 -5.11
N THR A 423 -31.94 -11.95 -4.15
CA THR A 423 -32.97 -12.27 -3.17
C THR A 423 -34.35 -12.23 -3.82
N VAL A 424 -35.21 -13.18 -3.50
CA VAL A 424 -36.58 -13.21 -4.02
C VAL A 424 -37.58 -13.49 -2.92
N THR A 425 -38.74 -12.86 -3.00
CA THR A 425 -39.92 -13.33 -2.28
C THR A 425 -40.43 -14.59 -2.98
N SER A 426 -40.26 -15.76 -2.37
CA SER A 426 -40.94 -16.96 -2.85
C SER A 426 -42.35 -17.07 -2.27
N TYR A 427 -43.24 -17.72 -3.02
CA TYR A 427 -44.62 -17.93 -2.59
C TYR A 427 -44.72 -18.75 -1.30
N ASP A 428 -43.82 -19.73 -1.12
CA ASP A 428 -43.83 -20.62 0.04
C ASP A 428 -43.19 -19.98 1.28
N HIS A 429 -42.20 -19.10 1.11
CA HIS A 429 -41.41 -18.53 2.22
C HIS A 429 -41.69 -17.05 2.52
N GLN A 430 -42.59 -16.41 1.77
CA GLN A 430 -43.13 -15.06 2.05
C GLN A 430 -42.11 -13.90 2.13
N GLY A 431 -40.83 -14.15 1.88
CA GLY A 431 -39.79 -13.15 1.57
C GLY A 431 -38.40 -13.55 2.06
N HIS A 432 -37.44 -12.63 1.93
CA HIS A 432 -36.05 -12.85 2.35
C HIS A 432 -35.66 -11.88 3.48
N PHE A 433 -34.70 -12.26 4.33
CA PHE A 433 -34.19 -11.40 5.42
C PHE A 433 -33.44 -10.17 4.93
N VAL A 434 -32.95 -10.22 3.70
CA VAL A 434 -32.25 -9.13 3.05
C VAL A 434 -32.77 -8.99 1.63
N ALA A 435 -32.71 -7.78 1.08
CA ALA A 435 -33.05 -7.47 -0.29
C ALA A 435 -31.80 -6.92 -1.00
N GLY A 436 -31.42 -7.50 -2.14
CA GLY A 436 -30.21 -7.13 -2.87
C GLY A 436 -29.54 -8.31 -3.57
N LEU A 437 -28.22 -8.21 -3.71
CA LEU A 437 -27.42 -9.13 -4.51
C LEU A 437 -26.17 -9.58 -3.77
N ARG A 438 -25.79 -10.83 -4.01
CA ARG A 438 -24.54 -11.41 -3.51
C ARG A 438 -23.84 -12.16 -4.64
N GLN A 439 -22.58 -11.80 -4.85
CA GLN A 439 -21.73 -12.42 -5.85
C GLN A 439 -20.68 -13.30 -5.18
N PHE A 440 -20.42 -14.44 -5.80
CA PHE A 440 -19.38 -15.38 -5.41
C PHE A 440 -18.50 -15.64 -6.61
N GLY A 441 -17.20 -15.80 -6.41
CA GLY A 441 -16.32 -16.08 -7.53
C GLY A 441 -14.90 -16.46 -7.15
N LEU A 442 -14.14 -16.81 -8.17
CA LEU A 442 -12.71 -17.07 -8.10
C LEU A 442 -11.99 -16.13 -9.07
N GLU A 443 -11.05 -15.33 -8.58
CA GLU A 443 -10.30 -14.37 -9.40
C GLU A 443 -8.80 -14.54 -9.25
N PRO A 444 -7.96 -14.21 -10.24
CA PRO A 444 -6.52 -14.13 -10.03
C PRO A 444 -6.22 -13.07 -8.96
N ASN A 445 -5.18 -13.29 -8.13
CA ASN A 445 -4.75 -12.30 -7.13
C ASN A 445 -3.40 -11.68 -7.49
N GLY A 446 -3.05 -10.58 -6.82
CA GLY A 446 -1.82 -9.85 -7.10
C GLY A 446 -0.56 -10.66 -6.82
N SER A 447 -0.60 -11.71 -6.00
CA SER A 447 0.57 -12.58 -5.75
C SER A 447 0.75 -13.71 -6.78
N GLY A 448 -0.08 -13.78 -7.82
CA GLY A 448 0.00 -14.80 -8.86
C GLY A 448 -0.72 -16.11 -8.57
N GLY A 449 -1.50 -16.15 -7.48
CA GLY A 449 -2.46 -17.21 -7.17
C GLY A 449 -3.89 -16.82 -7.55
N TYR A 450 -4.85 -17.32 -6.77
CA TYR A 450 -6.27 -16.99 -6.90
C TYR A 450 -6.87 -16.53 -5.57
N SER A 451 -7.98 -15.80 -5.62
CA SER A 451 -8.80 -15.47 -4.45
C SER A 451 -10.21 -15.98 -4.68
N PHE A 452 -10.71 -16.81 -3.76
CA PHE A 452 -12.14 -17.10 -3.70
C PHE A 452 -12.78 -16.04 -2.83
N TYR A 453 -13.84 -15.40 -3.34
CA TYR A 453 -14.49 -14.29 -2.66
C TYR A 453 -16.01 -14.44 -2.65
N VAL A 454 -16.61 -13.78 -1.66
CA VAL A 454 -18.03 -13.40 -1.66
C VAL A 454 -18.10 -11.90 -1.40
N ARG A 455 -18.97 -11.20 -2.11
CA ARG A 455 -19.26 -9.80 -1.83
C ARG A 455 -20.74 -9.51 -2.04
N ALA A 456 -21.25 -8.50 -1.35
CA ALA A 456 -22.67 -8.17 -1.40
C ALA A 456 -22.94 -6.68 -1.35
N ALA A 457 -24.10 -6.33 -1.89
CA ALA A 457 -24.77 -5.08 -1.68
C ALA A 457 -26.24 -5.40 -1.38
N ASP A 458 -26.58 -5.38 -0.09
CA ASP A 458 -27.90 -5.78 0.39
C ASP A 458 -28.42 -4.86 1.50
N ARG A 459 -29.73 -4.86 1.71
CA ARG A 459 -30.45 -4.10 2.75
C ARG A 459 -31.38 -5.03 3.49
N LEU A 460 -31.94 -4.62 4.63
CA LEU A 460 -32.88 -5.47 5.37
C LEU A 460 -34.16 -5.70 4.57
N GLY A 461 -34.56 -6.96 4.40
CA GLY A 461 -35.77 -7.32 3.66
C GLY A 461 -37.06 -6.98 4.41
N GLY A 462 -38.17 -6.86 3.68
CA GLY A 462 -39.44 -6.38 4.22
C GLY A 462 -40.14 -7.33 5.21
N VAL A 463 -39.82 -8.63 5.22
CA VAL A 463 -40.50 -9.63 6.06
C VAL A 463 -40.15 -9.48 7.54
N ILE A 464 -38.92 -9.08 7.84
CA ILE A 464 -38.42 -8.87 9.21
C ILE A 464 -39.28 -7.83 9.94
N ASP A 465 -39.80 -6.83 9.24
CA ASP A 465 -40.61 -5.77 9.83
C ASP A 465 -41.87 -6.30 10.53
N TYR A 466 -42.39 -7.48 10.13
CA TYR A 466 -43.55 -8.08 10.77
C TYR A 466 -43.21 -8.91 12.02
N GLY A 467 -42.11 -9.68 11.98
CA GLY A 467 -41.72 -10.60 13.04
C GLY A 467 -40.85 -9.96 14.14
N PHE A 468 -39.90 -9.12 13.76
CA PHE A 468 -38.89 -8.57 14.67
C PHE A 468 -39.31 -7.28 15.37
N ASN A 469 -40.19 -6.47 14.78
CA ASN A 469 -40.86 -5.39 15.50
C ASN A 469 -41.66 -5.91 16.70
N ALA A 470 -42.10 -7.17 16.67
CA ALA A 470 -42.74 -7.81 17.81
C ALA A 470 -41.74 -8.25 18.91
N MET A 471 -40.44 -8.39 18.59
CA MET A 471 -39.42 -8.94 19.48
C MET A 471 -38.30 -7.97 19.91
N SER A 472 -38.29 -6.72 19.46
CA SER A 472 -37.35 -5.66 19.92
C SER A 472 -35.86 -6.00 19.75
N PHE A 473 -35.48 -6.87 18.81
CA PHE A 473 -34.06 -7.11 18.56
C PHE A 473 -33.48 -6.00 17.69
N ASP A 474 -32.22 -5.68 17.96
CA ASP A 474 -31.43 -4.80 17.13
C ASP A 474 -31.20 -5.47 15.77
N TYR A 475 -31.49 -4.77 14.68
CA TYR A 475 -31.33 -5.27 13.32
C TYR A 475 -29.86 -5.63 13.01
N GLU A 476 -28.89 -5.06 13.74
CA GLU A 476 -27.49 -5.46 13.64
C GLU A 476 -27.27 -6.94 13.94
N VAL A 477 -28.12 -7.56 14.77
CA VAL A 477 -27.97 -8.97 15.15
C VAL A 477 -28.02 -9.87 13.92
N LEU A 478 -28.83 -9.57 12.91
CA LEU A 478 -28.92 -10.44 11.72
C LEU A 478 -27.64 -10.39 10.90
N PHE A 479 -27.10 -9.20 10.62
CA PHE A 479 -25.84 -9.08 9.89
C PHE A 479 -24.65 -9.60 10.70
N THR A 480 -24.55 -9.24 11.98
CA THR A 480 -23.36 -9.55 12.81
C THR A 480 -23.38 -10.97 13.38
N GLN A 481 -24.55 -11.55 13.63
CA GLN A 481 -24.71 -12.84 14.31
C GLN A 481 -25.24 -13.96 13.43
N ALA A 482 -25.86 -13.66 12.27
CA ALA A 482 -26.24 -14.67 11.30
C ALA A 482 -25.37 -14.58 10.03
N GLY A 483 -25.47 -13.47 9.29
CA GLY A 483 -24.77 -13.30 8.00
C GLY A 483 -23.26 -13.44 8.12
N HIS A 484 -22.62 -12.67 9.01
CA HIS A 484 -21.17 -12.68 9.17
C HIS A 484 -20.61 -14.06 9.56
N PRO A 485 -21.15 -14.78 10.56
CA PRO A 485 -20.76 -16.16 10.82
C PRO A 485 -20.94 -17.10 9.63
N THR A 486 -22.06 -17.01 8.91
CA THR A 486 -22.32 -17.85 7.72
C THR A 486 -21.24 -17.68 6.66
N TRP A 487 -20.85 -16.45 6.34
CA TRP A 487 -19.82 -16.20 5.33
C TRP A 487 -18.41 -16.55 5.83
N LYS A 488 -18.13 -16.40 7.13
CA LYS A 488 -16.89 -16.92 7.72
C LYS A 488 -16.80 -18.44 7.66
N ASN A 489 -17.91 -19.14 7.88
CA ASN A 489 -17.96 -20.60 7.73
C ASN A 489 -17.67 -21.02 6.30
N LEU A 490 -18.28 -20.33 5.33
CA LEU A 490 -17.96 -20.52 3.92
C LEU A 490 -16.45 -20.38 3.65
N MET A 491 -15.82 -19.29 4.11
CA MET A 491 -14.37 -19.09 3.93
C MET A 491 -13.54 -20.22 4.57
N ASN A 492 -13.84 -20.58 5.83
CA ASN A 492 -13.12 -21.63 6.56
C ASN A 492 -13.29 -23.02 5.93
N ASN A 493 -14.50 -23.34 5.48
CA ASN A 493 -14.81 -24.62 4.84
C ASN A 493 -14.17 -24.70 3.44
N THR A 494 -14.19 -23.62 2.67
CA THR A 494 -13.50 -23.55 1.38
C THR A 494 -11.99 -23.67 1.55
N MET A 495 -11.38 -23.00 2.53
CA MET A 495 -9.96 -23.19 2.84
C MET A 495 -9.64 -24.64 3.19
N SER A 496 -10.46 -25.25 4.05
CA SER A 496 -10.29 -26.64 4.46
C SER A 496 -10.39 -27.57 3.26
N PHE A 497 -11.35 -27.31 2.36
CA PHE A 497 -11.49 -28.03 1.09
C PHE A 497 -10.22 -27.90 0.23
N VAL A 498 -9.75 -26.68 -0.06
CA VAL A 498 -8.55 -26.43 -0.87
C VAL A 498 -7.33 -27.16 -0.30
N ARG A 499 -7.09 -27.05 1.02
CA ARG A 499 -5.98 -27.73 1.70
C ARG A 499 -6.10 -29.26 1.63
N ASN A 500 -7.30 -29.79 1.81
CA ASN A 500 -7.55 -31.24 1.75
C ASN A 500 -7.32 -31.81 0.34
N GLN A 501 -7.49 -31.00 -0.71
CA GLN A 501 -7.16 -31.36 -2.09
C GLN A 501 -5.68 -31.10 -2.46
N GLY A 502 -4.86 -30.65 -1.51
CA GLY A 502 -3.43 -30.42 -1.71
C GLY A 502 -3.05 -29.01 -2.18
N GLY A 503 -3.98 -28.06 -2.18
CA GLY A 503 -3.70 -26.65 -2.44
C GLY A 503 -3.08 -25.95 -1.23
N ASP A 504 -2.49 -24.78 -1.47
CA ASP A 504 -1.99 -23.88 -0.43
C ASP A 504 -2.89 -22.63 -0.36
N VAL A 505 -3.34 -22.32 0.86
CA VAL A 505 -4.25 -21.19 1.12
C VAL A 505 -3.82 -20.50 2.41
N GLU A 506 -3.80 -19.17 2.38
CA GLU A 506 -3.53 -18.34 3.53
C GLU A 506 -4.62 -18.53 4.60
N GLU A 507 -4.27 -18.31 5.86
CA GLU A 507 -5.24 -18.36 6.94
C GLU A 507 -6.20 -17.16 6.84
N PHE A 508 -7.49 -17.44 6.76
CA PHE A 508 -8.53 -16.41 6.78
C PHE A 508 -8.57 -15.71 8.13
N ASP A 509 -8.41 -14.38 8.14
CA ASP A 509 -8.47 -13.58 9.35
C ASP A 509 -9.90 -13.41 9.86
N SER A 510 -10.36 -14.39 10.63
CA SER A 510 -11.67 -14.33 11.27
C SER A 510 -11.90 -13.11 12.19
N ASN A 511 -10.89 -12.29 12.51
CA ASN A 511 -11.06 -11.05 13.29
C ASN A 511 -11.22 -9.79 12.43
N LYS A 512 -10.93 -9.86 11.14
CA LYS A 512 -11.08 -8.72 10.23
C LYS A 512 -12.56 -8.34 10.07
N THR A 513 -12.81 -7.04 9.93
CA THR A 513 -14.12 -6.52 9.55
C THR A 513 -14.24 -6.63 8.04
N TYR A 514 -15.25 -7.36 7.59
CA TYR A 514 -15.48 -7.67 6.17
C TYR A 514 -16.67 -6.91 5.58
N GLY A 515 -17.38 -6.13 6.40
CA GLY A 515 -18.48 -5.31 5.92
C GLY A 515 -18.74 -4.10 6.80
N THR A 516 -19.33 -3.08 6.19
CA THR A 516 -19.76 -1.84 6.82
C THR A 516 -21.14 -1.49 6.31
N ARG A 517 -21.91 -0.78 7.14
CA ARG A 517 -23.22 -0.26 6.75
C ARG A 517 -23.15 1.23 6.47
N HIS A 518 -23.79 1.64 5.39
CA HIS A 518 -23.84 3.03 4.93
C HIS A 518 -25.30 3.49 4.79
N PRO A 519 -25.62 4.75 5.14
CA PRO A 519 -26.94 5.32 4.84
C PRO A 519 -27.30 5.07 3.38
N PHE A 520 -28.50 4.54 3.14
CA PHE A 520 -28.97 4.32 1.78
C PHE A 520 -29.47 5.65 1.20
N ASP A 521 -28.86 6.04 0.08
CA ASP A 521 -29.36 7.09 -0.81
C ASP A 521 -29.52 6.49 -2.21
N GLU A 522 -30.68 6.70 -2.83
CA GLU A 522 -30.97 6.19 -4.18
C GLU A 522 -30.16 6.92 -5.26
N ASP A 523 -29.72 8.14 -4.96
CA ASP A 523 -28.87 8.96 -5.83
C ASP A 523 -27.36 8.67 -5.61
N ASP A 524 -26.99 7.98 -4.53
CA ASP A 524 -25.59 7.58 -4.30
C ASP A 524 -25.16 6.56 -5.35
N CYS A 525 -23.89 6.65 -5.75
CA CYS A 525 -23.24 5.70 -6.65
C CYS A 525 -23.81 5.61 -8.07
N GLN A 526 -24.72 6.50 -8.46
CA GLN A 526 -25.14 6.65 -9.86
C GLN A 526 -23.96 7.17 -10.70
N ASP A 527 -23.77 6.62 -11.90
CA ASP A 527 -22.73 7.12 -12.80
C ASP A 527 -23.03 8.58 -13.19
N GLU A 528 -22.09 9.49 -12.93
CA GLU A 528 -22.10 10.83 -13.54
C GLU A 528 -21.94 10.67 -15.06
N ASN A 529 -23.07 10.54 -15.75
CA ASN A 529 -23.15 10.42 -17.21
C ASN A 529 -22.59 11.64 -17.96
#